data_AF-A0A523HDR7-F1
#
_entry.id   AF-A0A523HDR7-F1
#
_cell.length_a   1.000
_cell.length_b   1.000
_cell.length_c   1.000
_cell.angle_alpha   90.00
_cell.angle_beta   90.00
_cell.angle_gamma   90.00
#
_symmetry.space_group_name_H-M   'P 1'
#
loop_
_entity.id
_entity.type
_entity.pdbx_description
1 polymer ?
#
loop_
_entity_poly.entity_id
_entity_poly.type
_entity_poly.pdbx_seq_one_letter_code
_entity_poly.pdbx_strand_id
1 'polypeptide(L)' 'ANAGPPILIDSQTGKYLGNLSTNQYDPNSTSNPYGRYGSQYSADSINNPYGQYGSPYSNDSPNNPYATNPPSIYHGGSDW' A
#
# COMPACT_ATOMS: atom_id res chain seq x y z
N ALA A 1 14.20 -7.96 -17.90
CA ALA A 1 12.76 -7.76 -17.75
C ALA A 1 12.55 -6.70 -16.67
N ASN A 2 11.95 -5.54 -16.99
CA ASN A 2 11.49 -4.63 -15.94
C ASN A 2 10.08 -5.10 -15.56
N ALA A 3 9.99 -5.96 -14.54
CA ALA A 3 8.71 -6.19 -13.90
C ALA A 3 8.22 -4.84 -13.35
N GLY A 4 6.92 -4.58 -13.45
CA GLY A 4 6.32 -3.40 -12.83
C GLY A 4 6.60 -3.35 -11.32
N PRO A 5 6.36 -2.20 -10.66
CA PRO A 5 6.52 -2.12 -9.22
C PRO A 5 5.66 -3.18 -8.52
N PRO A 6 6.11 -3.75 -7.40
CA PRO A 6 5.27 -4.62 -6.58
C PRO A 6 3.99 -3.90 -6.16
N ILE A 7 2.91 -4.64 -6.06
CA ILE A 7 1.59 -4.14 -5.67
C ILE A 7 1.33 -4.50 -4.22
N LEU A 8 0.76 -3.59 -3.45
CA LEU A 8 0.20 -3.87 -2.13
C LEU A 8 -1.27 -4.24 -2.25
N ILE A 9 -1.65 -5.34 -1.59
CA ILE A 9 -3.03 -5.78 -1.49
C ILE A 9 -3.39 -6.08 -0.03
N ASP A 10 -4.64 -5.82 0.33
CA ASP A 10 -5.24 -6.33 1.56
C ASP A 10 -5.29 -7.86 1.51
N SER A 11 -4.68 -8.51 2.49
CA SER A 11 -4.51 -9.97 2.51
C SER A 11 -5.83 -10.74 2.70
N GLN A 12 -6.87 -10.10 3.26
CA GLN A 12 -8.18 -10.71 3.48
C GLN A 12 -9.14 -10.44 2.33
N THR A 13 -9.18 -9.19 1.86
CA THR A 13 -10.19 -8.76 0.90
C THR A 13 -9.68 -8.71 -0.54
N GLY A 14 -8.37 -8.77 -0.76
CA GLY A 14 -7.74 -8.58 -2.07
C GLY A 14 -7.80 -7.14 -2.57
N LYS A 15 -8.23 -6.19 -1.72
CA LYS A 15 -8.31 -4.77 -2.10
C LYS A 15 -6.93 -4.23 -2.47
N TYR A 16 -6.87 -3.54 -3.59
CA TYR A 16 -5.66 -2.85 -4.05
C TYR A 16 -5.33 -1.63 -3.17
N LEU A 17 -4.09 -1.57 -2.68
CA LEU A 17 -3.57 -0.55 -1.76
C LEU A 17 -2.41 0.28 -2.34
N GLY A 18 -2.15 0.16 -3.65
CA GLY A 18 -1.14 0.95 -4.34
C GLY A 18 0.08 0.15 -4.81
N ASN A 19 0.90 0.81 -5.61
CA ASN A 19 2.19 0.31 -6.07
C ASN A 19 3.26 0.70 -5.07
N LEU A 20 4.04 -0.27 -4.59
CA LEU A 20 5.24 -0.05 -3.80
C LEU A 20 6.35 0.53 -4.70
N SER A 21 6.23 1.81 -4.96
CA SER A 21 7.04 2.57 -5.91
C SER A 21 7.57 3.82 -5.22
N THR A 22 8.77 4.25 -5.59
CA THR A 22 9.37 5.50 -5.13
C THR A 22 8.98 6.70 -5.99
N ASN A 23 8.22 6.49 -7.07
CA ASN A 23 7.79 7.58 -7.95
C ASN A 23 6.69 8.42 -7.27
N GLN A 24 7.05 9.61 -6.80
CA GLN A 24 6.11 10.52 -6.12
C GLN A 24 5.07 11.18 -7.05
N TYR A 25 5.19 11.03 -8.36
CA TYR A 25 4.26 11.63 -9.35
C TYR A 25 3.25 10.62 -9.88
N ASP A 26 3.47 9.32 -9.68
CA ASP A 26 2.55 8.29 -10.10
C ASP A 26 1.33 8.28 -9.17
N PRO A 27 0.09 8.32 -9.70
CA PRO A 27 -1.13 8.41 -8.88
C PRO A 27 -1.39 7.13 -8.05
N ASN A 28 -0.83 6.00 -8.48
CA ASN A 28 -0.94 4.70 -7.83
C ASN A 28 0.20 4.44 -6.83
N SER A 29 1.24 5.27 -6.79
CA SER A 29 2.41 5.08 -5.95
C SER A 29 2.13 5.38 -4.47
N THR A 30 2.63 4.50 -3.61
CA THR A 30 2.64 4.69 -2.15
C THR A 30 3.59 5.80 -1.70
N SER A 31 4.51 6.26 -2.55
CA SER A 31 5.37 7.42 -2.27
C SER A 31 4.81 8.75 -2.79
N ASN A 32 3.63 8.77 -3.42
CA ASN A 32 2.99 10.02 -3.82
C ASN A 32 2.19 10.63 -2.65
N PRO A 33 2.66 11.73 -2.02
CA PRO A 33 2.02 12.31 -0.84
C PRO A 33 0.67 12.99 -1.14
N TYR A 34 0.37 13.22 -2.41
CA TYR A 34 -0.89 13.78 -2.89
C TYR A 34 -1.80 12.71 -3.52
N GLY A 35 -1.29 11.49 -3.71
CA GLY A 35 -2.00 10.37 -4.31
C GLY A 35 -2.85 9.60 -3.31
N ARG A 36 -3.81 8.82 -3.82
CA ARG A 36 -4.75 8.04 -2.98
C ARG A 36 -4.05 7.03 -2.07
N TYR A 37 -2.93 6.46 -2.49
CA TYR A 37 -2.27 5.36 -1.78
C TYR A 37 -1.03 5.77 -0.99
N GLY A 38 -0.54 7.00 -1.22
CA GLY A 38 0.62 7.55 -0.51
C GLY A 38 0.32 8.76 0.37
N SER A 39 -0.87 9.38 0.24
CA SER A 39 -1.22 10.56 1.03
C SER A 39 -1.56 10.23 2.48
N GLN A 40 -1.08 11.05 3.42
CA GLN A 40 -1.42 10.92 4.84
C GLN A 40 -2.90 11.20 5.16
N TYR A 41 -3.69 11.71 4.20
CA TYR A 41 -5.09 12.07 4.39
C TYR A 41 -6.08 11.07 3.78
N SER A 42 -5.60 10.13 2.97
CA SER A 42 -6.46 9.15 2.30
C SER A 42 -6.75 7.95 3.20
N ALA A 43 -7.97 7.45 3.19
CA ALA A 43 -8.36 6.25 3.94
C ALA A 43 -7.67 4.97 3.43
N ASP A 44 -7.31 4.94 2.15
CA ASP A 44 -6.69 3.78 1.49
C ASP A 44 -5.16 3.82 1.50
N SER A 45 -4.57 4.83 2.14
CA SER A 45 -3.12 5.03 2.16
C SER A 45 -2.46 4.34 3.34
N ILE A 46 -1.34 3.69 3.06
CA ILE A 46 -0.47 3.11 4.09
C ILE A 46 0.30 4.17 4.89
N ASN A 47 0.27 5.43 4.45
CA ASN A 47 0.93 6.55 5.11
C ASN A 47 -0.05 7.40 5.95
N ASN A 48 -1.33 7.03 6.03
CA ASN A 48 -2.29 7.72 6.88
C ASN A 48 -2.23 7.16 8.32
N PRO A 49 -1.65 7.88 9.30
CA PRO A 49 -1.48 7.36 10.66
C PRO A 49 -2.80 7.19 11.43
N TYR A 50 -3.89 7.76 10.92
CA TYR A 50 -5.24 7.62 11.47
C TYR A 50 -6.12 6.68 10.66
N GLY A 51 -5.63 6.18 9.52
CA GLY A 51 -6.37 5.31 8.61
C GLY A 51 -6.15 3.82 8.89
N GLN A 52 -7.05 2.98 8.38
CA GLN A 52 -7.01 1.52 8.55
C GLN A 52 -5.68 0.92 8.08
N TYR A 53 -5.13 1.39 6.97
CA TYR A 53 -3.93 0.80 6.37
C TYR A 53 -2.62 1.47 6.78
N GLY A 54 -2.65 2.59 7.50
CA GLY A 54 -1.43 3.31 7.90
C GLY A 54 -1.27 3.51 9.41
N SER A 55 -2.34 3.34 10.18
CA SER A 55 -2.30 3.52 11.62
C SER A 55 -1.40 2.49 12.31
N PRO A 56 -0.57 2.87 13.29
CA PRO A 56 0.25 1.92 14.06
C PRO A 56 -0.58 1.02 14.98
N TYR A 57 -1.89 1.26 15.10
CA TYR A 57 -2.80 0.48 15.95
C TYR A 57 -3.75 -0.43 15.18
N SER A 58 -3.77 -0.33 13.85
CA SER A 58 -4.66 -1.15 13.01
C SER A 58 -4.07 -2.52 12.75
N ASN A 59 -4.92 -3.56 12.75
CA ASN A 59 -4.49 -4.91 12.36
C ASN A 59 -4.16 -5.03 10.87
N ASP A 60 -4.65 -4.10 10.04
CA ASP A 60 -4.50 -4.09 8.59
C ASP A 60 -3.35 -3.20 8.11
N SER A 61 -2.54 -2.67 9.03
CA SER A 61 -1.49 -1.70 8.73
C SER A 61 -0.11 -2.36 8.74
N PRO A 62 0.73 -2.12 7.72
CA PRO A 62 2.11 -2.57 7.74
C PRO A 62 2.97 -1.82 8.78
N ASN A 63 2.48 -0.69 9.31
CA ASN A 63 3.18 0.10 10.33
C ASN A 63 2.88 -0.38 11.76
N ASN A 64 1.97 -1.33 11.94
CA ASN A 64 1.70 -1.93 13.24
C ASN A 64 2.56 -3.21 13.42
N PRO A 65 3.54 -3.23 14.35
CA PRO A 65 4.38 -4.40 14.59
C PRO A 65 3.60 -5.61 15.15
N TYR A 66 2.37 -5.40 15.63
CA TYR A 66 1.47 -6.44 16.12
C TYR A 66 0.31 -6.70 15.15
N ALA A 67 0.41 -6.25 13.90
CA ALA A 67 -0.61 -6.48 12.88
C ALA A 67 -0.89 -7.97 12.73
N THR A 68 -2.17 -8.34 12.84
CA THR A 68 -2.62 -9.72 12.58
C THR A 68 -3.05 -9.93 11.13
N ASN A 69 -3.23 -8.85 10.36
CA ASN A 69 -3.60 -8.88 8.95
C ASN A 69 -2.82 -7.84 8.11
N PRO A 70 -1.48 -7.81 8.15
CA PRO A 70 -0.74 -6.84 7.35
C PRO A 70 -1.00 -7.03 5.84
N PRO A 71 -0.87 -5.98 5.02
CA PRO A 71 -0.97 -6.10 3.56
C PRO A 71 0.04 -7.08 2.98
N SER A 72 -0.35 -7.77 1.92
CA SER A 72 0.51 -8.66 1.14
C SER A 72 1.17 -7.91 -0.02
N ILE A 73 2.40 -8.30 -0.35
CA ILE A 73 3.12 -7.80 -1.52
C ILE A 73 2.92 -8.79 -2.66
N TYR A 74 2.39 -8.30 -3.79
CA TYR A 74 2.25 -9.06 -5.02
C TYR A 74 3.24 -8.54 -6.07
N HIS A 75 4.19 -9.40 -6.46
CA HIS A 75 5.07 -9.09 -7.57
C HIS A 75 4.33 -9.38 -8.88
N GLY A 76 4.00 -8.33 -9.64
CA GLY A 76 3.47 -8.47 -10.99
C GLY A 76 4.53 -9.04 -11.92
N GLY A 77 4.68 -10.37 -11.91
CA GLY A 77 5.50 -11.10 -12.87
C GLY A 77 4.82 -11.05 -14.24
N SER A 78 5.53 -10.44 -15.19
CA SER A 78 5.22 -10.54 -16.62
C SER A 78 5.42 -11.98 -17.10
N ASP A 79 4.43 -12.83 -16.86
CA ASP A 79 4.28 -14.11 -17.53
C ASP A 79 2.98 -14.10 -18.37
N TRP A 80 2.86 -13.09 -19.24
CA TRP A 80 2.03 -13.06 -20.48
C TRP A 80 2.68 -12.10 -21.48
#